data_AF-A0A3C1L323-F1
#
_entry.id   AF-A0A3C1L323-F1
#
_cell.length_a   1.000
_cell.length_b   1.000
_cell.length_c   1.000
_cell.angle_alpha   90.00
_cell.angle_beta   90.00
_cell.angle_gamma   90.00
#
_symmetry.space_group_name_H-M   'P 1'
#
loop_
_entity.id
_entity.type
_entity.pdbx_description
1 polymer ?
#
loop_
_entity_poly.entity_id
_entity_poly.type
_entity_poly.pdbx_seq_one_letter_code
_entity_poly.pdbx_strand_id
1 'polypeptide(L)'
;GDYIYEGGGLPFDADVVGREHLGDEPTTLDDYRIRYGQYKSDPLLQASHAACPWFVIWDDHEVENNYAEGTPQDAADAAGFQDRRFAAY
;
A
#
# COMPACT_ATOMS: atom_id res chain seq x y z
N GLY A 1 -0.25 -2.81 10.70
CA GLY A 1 -1.13 -2.69 9.53
C GLY A 1 -0.94 -1.34 8.92
N ASP A 2 -1.47 -1.21 7.71
CA ASP A 2 -1.54 0.01 6.92
C ASP A 2 -0.17 0.70 6.79
N TYR A 3 0.90 -0.10 6.69
CA TYR A 3 2.24 0.44 6.49
C TYR A 3 2.34 1.17 5.15
N ILE A 4 1.59 0.70 4.16
CA ILE A 4 1.26 1.38 2.92
C ILE A 4 -0.26 1.36 2.73
N TYR A 5 -0.77 2.27 1.91
CA TYR A 5 -2.09 2.17 1.31
C TYR A 5 -1.96 1.82 -0.17
N GLU A 6 -2.98 1.22 -0.75
CA GLU A 6 -3.10 0.78 -2.14
C GLU A 6 -3.70 1.85 -3.05
N GLY A 7 -4.56 2.75 -2.56
CA GLY A 7 -5.25 3.71 -3.43
C GLY A 7 -4.34 4.45 -4.43
N GLY A 8 -4.79 4.66 -5.66
CA GLY A 8 -4.02 5.38 -6.69
C GLY A 8 -3.82 6.87 -6.36
N GLY A 9 -2.99 7.54 -7.16
CA GLY A 9 -2.92 9.01 -7.14
C GLY A 9 -4.29 9.63 -7.49
N LEU A 10 -4.87 10.40 -6.57
CA LEU A 10 -6.10 11.15 -6.80
C LEU A 10 -5.79 12.60 -7.20
N PRO A 11 -6.71 13.29 -7.92
CA PRO A 11 -6.52 14.69 -8.28
C PRO A 11 -6.18 15.53 -7.06
N PHE A 12 -5.00 16.13 -7.10
CA PHE A 12 -4.39 16.84 -5.98
C PHE A 12 -5.17 18.12 -5.65
N ASP A 13 -5.68 18.19 -4.42
CA ASP A 13 -5.97 19.44 -3.72
C ASP A 13 -4.93 19.60 -2.61
N ALA A 14 -4.00 20.53 -2.81
CA ALA A 14 -2.91 20.83 -1.88
C ALA A 14 -3.42 21.23 -0.49
N ASP A 15 -4.63 21.77 -0.42
CA ASP A 15 -5.25 22.22 0.82
C ASP A 15 -5.88 21.06 1.61
N VAL A 16 -5.97 19.86 1.00
CA VAL A 16 -6.54 18.65 1.62
C VAL A 16 -5.47 17.60 1.91
N VAL A 17 -4.56 17.32 0.95
CA VAL A 17 -3.51 16.30 1.10
C VAL A 17 -2.18 16.82 0.56
N GLY A 18 -1.14 16.86 1.41
CA GLY A 18 0.17 17.42 1.05
C GLY A 18 1.09 16.51 0.23
N ARG A 19 0.66 15.29 -0.13
CA ARG A 19 1.44 14.28 -0.89
C ARG A 19 0.49 13.39 -1.71
N GLU A 20 0.99 12.88 -2.83
CA GLU A 20 0.24 12.01 -3.75
C GLU A 20 0.95 10.65 -3.89
N HIS A 21 0.19 9.57 -4.09
CA HIS A 21 0.76 8.27 -4.46
C HIS A 21 1.31 8.26 -5.88
N LEU A 22 2.39 7.52 -6.09
CA LEU A 22 2.92 7.30 -7.44
C LEU A 22 2.08 6.24 -8.15
N GLY A 23 1.60 6.60 -9.35
CA GLY A 23 0.87 5.70 -10.24
C GLY A 23 -0.54 5.39 -9.76
N ASP A 24 -1.13 4.39 -10.42
CA ASP A 24 -2.46 3.88 -10.10
C ASP A 24 -2.41 2.97 -8.86
N GLU A 25 -3.56 2.36 -8.55
CA GLU A 25 -3.64 1.32 -7.53
C GLU A 25 -2.74 0.12 -7.89
N PRO A 26 -1.85 -0.35 -6.98
CA PRO A 26 -0.88 -1.37 -7.29
C PRO A 26 -1.57 -2.74 -7.44
N THR A 27 -1.26 -3.43 -8.54
CA THR A 27 -1.77 -4.78 -8.79
C THR A 27 -0.65 -5.77 -9.11
N THR A 28 0.55 -5.29 -9.43
CA THR A 28 1.73 -6.10 -9.73
C THR A 28 2.83 -5.94 -8.67
N LEU A 29 3.77 -6.88 -8.66
CA LEU A 29 4.90 -6.86 -7.72
C LEU A 29 5.75 -5.58 -7.84
N ASP A 30 5.92 -5.09 -9.07
CA ASP A 30 6.70 -3.88 -9.31
C ASP A 30 5.95 -2.63 -8.81
N ASP A 31 4.62 -2.58 -8.94
CA ASP A 31 3.80 -1.49 -8.40
C ASP A 31 3.88 -1.46 -6.87
N TYR A 32 3.75 -2.61 -6.20
CA TYR A 32 3.89 -2.70 -4.75
C TYR A 32 5.29 -2.31 -4.28
N ARG A 33 6.35 -2.70 -5.00
CA ARG A 33 7.73 -2.26 -4.70
C ARG A 33 7.91 -0.77 -4.85
N ILE A 34 7.29 -0.16 -5.85
CA ILE A 34 7.28 1.30 -6.02
C ILE A 34 6.54 1.95 -4.84
N ARG A 35 5.37 1.43 -4.44
CA ARG A 35 4.59 1.94 -3.31
C ARG A 35 5.36 1.86 -1.99
N TYR A 36 5.98 0.73 -1.70
CA TYR A 36 6.87 0.59 -0.53
C TYR A 36 8.08 1.52 -0.61
N GLY A 37 8.70 1.63 -1.78
CA GLY A 37 9.82 2.55 -2.02
C GLY A 37 9.43 4.00 -1.76
N GLN A 38 8.25 4.42 -2.22
CA GLN A 38 7.69 5.73 -1.97
C GLN A 38 7.55 6.00 -0.46
N TYR A 39 6.88 5.12 0.28
CA TYR A 39 6.69 5.29 1.72
C TYR A 39 8.01 5.27 2.49
N LYS A 40 8.90 4.30 2.19
CA LYS A 40 10.21 4.16 2.84
C LYS A 40 11.21 5.24 2.47
N SER A 41 10.92 6.09 1.49
CA SER A 41 11.75 7.26 1.16
C SER A 41 11.58 8.42 2.14
N ASP A 42 10.54 8.41 2.98
CA ASP A 42 10.32 9.44 3.99
C ASP A 42 11.46 9.46 5.03
N PRO A 43 12.18 10.58 5.19
CA PRO A 43 13.33 10.66 6.12
C PRO A 43 12.95 10.42 7.59
N LEU A 44 11.74 10.80 8.00
CA LEU A 44 11.27 10.58 9.37
C LEU A 44 10.93 9.11 9.61
N LEU A 45 10.37 8.43 8.60
CA LEU A 45 10.15 6.99 8.67
C LEU A 45 11.49 6.24 8.74
N GLN A 46 12.46 6.61 7.91
CA GLN A 46 13.81 6.04 7.96
C GLN A 46 14.48 6.25 9.32
N ALA A 47 14.41 7.46 9.88
CA ALA A 47 14.94 7.75 11.21
C ALA A 47 14.26 6.91 12.29
N SER A 48 12.95 6.68 12.19
CA SER A 48 12.19 5.87 13.14
C SER A 48 12.56 4.38 13.08
N HIS A 49 12.78 3.83 11.87
CA HIS A 49 13.33 2.47 11.69
C HIS A 49 14.76 2.34 12.21
N ALA A 50 15.58 3.38 12.08
CA ALA A 50 16.96 3.36 12.58
C ALA A 50 17.06 3.47 14.10
N ALA A 51 16.08 4.10 14.76
CA ALA A 51 16.11 4.38 16.19
C ALA A 51 15.78 3.16 17.07
N CYS A 52 14.98 2.21 16.58
CA CYS A 52 14.61 1.01 17.33
C CYS A 52 14.24 -0.17 16.42
N PRO A 53 14.31 -1.42 16.93
CA PRO A 53 13.75 -2.57 16.23
C PRO A 53 12.22 -2.51 16.17
N TRP A 54 11.65 -2.93 15.05
CA TRP A 54 10.20 -2.98 14.84
C TRP A 54 9.73 -4.44 14.73
N PHE A 55 8.60 -4.75 15.37
CA PHE A 55 7.87 -6.00 15.14
C PHE A 55 6.62 -5.67 14.33
N VAL A 56 6.71 -5.85 13.01
CA VAL A 56 5.68 -5.40 12.07
C VAL A 56 4.71 -6.52 11.72
N ILE A 57 3.43 -6.18 11.64
CA ILE A 57 2.36 -7.01 11.07
C ILE A 57 1.60 -6.15 10.06
N TRP A 58 1.14 -6.75 8.97
CA TRP A 58 0.25 -6.11 8.00
C TRP A 58 -1.20 -6.10 8.50
N ASP A 59 -2.06 -5.36 7.79
CA ASP A 59 -3.52 -5.42 7.85
C ASP A 59 -4.05 -5.51 6.39
N ASP A 60 -5.15 -4.85 6.06
CA ASP A 60 -5.82 -4.94 4.77
C ASP A 60 -5.17 -4.06 3.69
N HIS A 61 -4.80 -2.82 4.02
CA HIS A 61 -4.26 -1.84 3.06
C HIS A 61 -2.88 -2.16 2.48
N GLU A 62 -2.15 -3.13 3.05
CA GLU A 62 -0.99 -3.71 2.38
C GLU A 62 -1.36 -4.45 1.08
N VAL A 63 -2.64 -4.77 0.87
CA VAL A 63 -3.16 -5.39 -0.36
C VAL A 63 -4.29 -4.56 -0.96
N GLU A 64 -5.42 -4.47 -0.26
CA GLU A 64 -6.69 -3.85 -0.70
C GLU A 64 -7.58 -3.64 0.53
N ASN A 65 -8.18 -2.46 0.66
CA ASN A 65 -9.12 -2.11 1.72
C ASN A 65 -10.12 -3.23 1.99
N ASN A 66 -10.34 -3.57 3.26
CA ASN A 66 -11.27 -4.58 3.75
C ASN A 66 -11.14 -6.00 3.18
N TYR A 67 -10.02 -6.40 2.55
CA TYR A 67 -9.91 -7.78 2.09
C TYR A 67 -9.96 -8.77 3.28
N ALA A 68 -10.60 -9.92 3.06
CA ALA A 68 -10.71 -10.98 4.06
C ALA A 68 -10.29 -12.31 3.46
N GLU A 69 -9.17 -12.85 3.95
CA GLU A 69 -8.56 -14.07 3.43
C GLU A 69 -8.32 -13.95 1.91
N GLY A 70 -9.09 -14.69 1.11
CA GLY A 70 -9.02 -14.69 -0.35
C GLY A 70 -10.08 -13.84 -1.03
N THR A 71 -10.81 -13.04 -0.27
CA THR A 71 -11.98 -12.28 -0.71
C THR A 71 -11.61 -10.80 -0.75
N PRO A 72 -11.66 -10.13 -1.91
CA PRO A 72 -11.54 -8.68 -2.00
C PRO A 72 -12.73 -7.98 -1.35
N GLN A 73 -12.63 -6.67 -1.15
CA GLN A 73 -13.80 -5.88 -0.77
C GLN A 73 -14.86 -5.91 -1.87
N ASP A 74 -14.44 -5.64 -3.10
CA ASP A 74 -15.33 -5.49 -4.24
C ASP A 74 -15.36 -6.76 -5.09
N ALA A 75 -16.56 -7.27 -5.35
CA ALA A 75 -16.74 -8.52 -6.10
C ALA A 75 -16.18 -8.46 -7.54
N ALA A 76 -15.98 -7.24 -8.08
CA ALA A 76 -15.37 -7.03 -9.38
C ALA A 76 -13.89 -7.46 -9.43
N ASP A 77 -13.19 -7.37 -8.30
CA ASP A 77 -11.75 -7.66 -8.21
C ASP A 77 -11.46 -9.13 -7.90
N ALA A 78 -12.51 -9.94 -7.68
CA ALA A 78 -12.37 -11.36 -7.36
C ALA A 78 -11.56 -12.12 -8.42
N ALA A 79 -11.66 -11.71 -9.68
CA ALA A 79 -10.81 -12.19 -10.75
C ALA A 79 -9.42 -11.54 -10.65
N GLY A 80 -8.44 -12.28 -10.15
CA GLY A 80 -7.04 -11.84 -10.04
C GLY A 80 -6.62 -11.40 -8.63
N PHE A 81 -7.55 -11.32 -7.68
CA PHE A 81 -7.23 -10.95 -6.29
C PHE A 81 -6.14 -11.81 -5.65
N GLN A 82 -6.12 -13.12 -5.91
CA GLN A 82 -5.07 -14.00 -5.37
C GLN A 82 -3.68 -13.66 -5.92
N ASP A 83 -3.59 -13.31 -7.20
CA ASP A 83 -2.33 -12.91 -7.82
C ASP A 83 -1.87 -11.54 -7.28
N ARG A 84 -2.81 -10.61 -7.12
CA ARG A 84 -2.58 -9.31 -6.46
C ARG A 84 -2.07 -9.49 -5.02
N ARG A 85 -2.75 -10.32 -4.23
CA ARG A 85 -2.36 -10.66 -2.86
C ARG A 85 -0.98 -11.32 -2.81
N PHE A 86 -0.66 -12.19 -3.76
CA PHE A 86 0.69 -12.77 -3.87
C PHE A 86 1.75 -11.72 -4.22
N ALA A 87 1.42 -10.74 -5.08
CA ALA A 87 2.33 -9.65 -5.43
C ALA A 87 2.60 -8.67 -4.28
N ALA A 88 1.69 -8.54 -3.33
CA ALA A 88 1.81 -7.65 -2.17
C ALA A 88 2.75 -8.17 -1.05
N TYR A 89 3.02 -9.48 -1.00
CA TYR A 89 3.80 -10.15 0.05
C TYR A 89 5.23 -10.51 -0.35
#